data_AF-A0A453NBJ6-F1
#
_entry.id   AF-A0A453NBJ6-F1
#
_cell.length_a   1.000
_cell.length_b   1.000
_cell.length_c   1.000
_cell.angle_alpha   90.00
_cell.angle_beta   90.00
_cell.angle_gamma   90.00
#
_symmetry.space_group_name_H-M   'P 1'
#
loop_
_entity.id
_entity.type
_entity.pdbx_description
1 polymer ?
#
loop_
_entity_poly.entity_id
_entity_poly.type
_entity_poly.pdbx_seq_one_letter_code
_entity_poly.pdbx_strand_id
1 'polypeptide(L)'
;KVSAFLAGLFHSGLIRRALVVAPKTVLTHWIKELSVVGLSHMICEYYGSNMNIRDNELQHAFKEGGILLTTYDIVRINYHLIRGDFYNDTGDKEEDFWNYVVLDEAHYIKNPNTQRAQILVEIPCVHRIAISGTPIQNNLMVQNKELRERIKPYFLRRMKIKVSLETGLTDDKKLPKKDGLIIWLKLTDCQRRLYEVFLNSELVQFESEGNPLAALNY
;
A
#
# COMPACT_ATOMS: atom_id res chain seq x y z
N LYS A 1 15.21 -0.36 4.82
CA LYS A 1 13.98 0.30 4.29
C LYS A 1 14.01 0.22 2.78
N VAL A 2 12.87 0.24 2.08
CA VAL A 2 12.84 0.08 0.61
C VAL A 2 13.56 1.23 -0.11
N SER A 3 13.51 2.44 0.44
CA SER A 3 14.32 3.60 0.00
C SER A 3 15.82 3.30 -0.10
N ALA A 4 16.42 2.69 0.92
CA ALA A 4 17.84 2.31 0.92
C ALA A 4 18.16 1.18 -0.08
N PHE A 5 17.23 0.25 -0.29
CA PHE A 5 17.36 -0.81 -1.30
C PHE A 5 17.37 -0.22 -2.71
N LEU A 6 16.43 0.67 -3.01
CA LEU A 6 16.40 1.40 -4.29
C LEU A 6 17.69 2.22 -4.48
N ALA A 7 18.16 2.93 -3.45
CA ALA A 7 19.42 3.68 -3.52
C ALA A 7 20.61 2.80 -3.91
N GLY A 8 20.73 1.61 -3.32
CA GLY A 8 21.78 0.65 -3.71
C GLY A 8 21.68 0.27 -5.19
N LEU A 9 20.47 -0.04 -5.67
CA LEU A 9 20.25 -0.42 -7.07
C LEU A 9 20.54 0.72 -8.05
N PHE A 10 20.06 1.93 -7.78
CA PHE A 10 20.31 3.10 -8.62
C PHE A 10 21.80 3.45 -8.67
N HIS A 11 22.49 3.52 -7.52
CA HIS A 11 23.92 3.83 -7.49
C HIS A 11 24.78 2.73 -8.14
N SER A 12 24.32 1.49 -8.15
CA SER A 12 24.99 0.38 -8.86
C SER A 12 24.70 0.32 -10.36
N GLY A 13 23.79 1.17 -10.88
CA GLY A 13 23.38 1.14 -12.29
C GLY A 13 22.53 -0.08 -12.69
N LEU A 14 22.05 -0.88 -11.72
CA LEU A 14 21.24 -2.07 -11.97
C LEU A 14 19.80 -1.74 -12.36
N ILE A 15 19.33 -0.54 -12.00
CA ILE A 15 18.00 -0.04 -12.37
C ILE A 15 18.09 1.40 -12.83
N ARG A 16 17.19 1.77 -13.74
CA ARG A 16 17.04 3.13 -14.27
C ARG A 16 15.73 3.78 -13.85
N ARG A 17 14.67 2.99 -13.63
CA ARG A 17 13.32 3.51 -13.34
C ARG A 17 12.61 2.72 -12.25
N ALA A 18 12.01 3.44 -11.32
CA ALA A 18 11.13 2.87 -10.30
C ALA A 18 9.83 3.68 -10.17
N LEU A 19 8.71 2.99 -10.00
CA LEU A 19 7.41 3.57 -9.72
C LEU A 19 7.07 3.31 -8.24
N VAL A 20 6.73 4.35 -7.50
CA VAL A 20 6.23 4.24 -6.13
C VAL A 20 4.79 4.73 -6.08
N VAL A 21 3.88 3.82 -5.73
CA VAL A 21 2.45 4.10 -5.55
C VAL A 21 2.14 4.04 -4.07
N ALA A 22 1.72 5.17 -3.49
CA ALA A 22 1.40 5.26 -2.07
C ALA A 22 0.20 6.20 -1.82
N PRO A 23 -0.46 6.14 -0.65
CA PRO A 23 -1.42 7.16 -0.25
C PRO A 23 -0.76 8.54 -0.21
N LYS A 24 -1.51 9.60 -0.56
CA LYS A 24 -0.99 10.97 -0.62
C LYS A 24 -0.32 11.42 0.68
N THR A 25 -0.84 10.98 1.82
CA THR A 25 -0.30 11.28 3.15
C THR A 25 1.11 10.73 3.37
N VAL A 26 1.47 9.62 2.71
CA VAL A 26 2.77 8.93 2.88
C VAL A 26 3.81 9.42 1.88
N LEU A 27 3.41 10.04 0.76
CA LEU A 27 4.35 10.52 -0.26
C LEU A 27 5.36 11.54 0.27
N THR A 28 4.96 12.41 1.20
CA THR A 28 5.88 13.36 1.84
C THR A 28 6.96 12.65 2.66
N HIS A 29 6.65 11.49 3.23
CA HIS A 29 7.64 10.65 3.91
C HIS A 29 8.57 9.97 2.92
N TRP A 30 8.05 9.48 1.78
CA TRP A 30 8.87 8.94 0.70
C TRP A 30 9.90 9.95 0.19
N ILE A 31 9.49 11.21 -0.07
CA ILE A 31 10.41 12.27 -0.51
C ILE A 31 11.54 12.49 0.50
N LYS A 32 11.20 12.57 1.80
CA LYS A 32 12.19 12.73 2.87
C LYS A 32 13.15 11.54 2.94
N GLU A 33 12.63 10.32 2.90
CA GLU A 33 13.46 9.12 2.97
C GLU A 33 14.38 8.97 1.75
N LEU A 34 13.87 9.22 0.54
CA LEU A 34 14.65 9.21 -0.69
C LEU A 34 15.75 10.28 -0.68
N SER A 35 15.46 11.45 -0.13
CA SER A 35 16.46 12.51 0.04
C SER A 35 17.58 12.10 0.99
N VAL A 36 17.26 11.46 2.13
CA VAL A 36 18.26 10.99 3.10
C VAL A 36 19.21 9.95 2.50
N VAL A 37 18.73 9.12 1.56
CA VAL A 37 19.56 8.10 0.89
C VAL A 37 20.26 8.61 -0.37
N GLY A 38 20.25 9.92 -0.63
CA GLY A 38 20.97 10.54 -1.75
C GLY A 38 20.24 10.55 -3.09
N LEU A 39 18.97 10.15 -3.13
CA LEU A 39 18.18 10.04 -4.36
C LEU A 39 17.30 11.26 -4.63
N SER A 40 17.50 12.40 -3.96
CA SER A 40 16.60 13.56 -4.09
C SER A 40 16.48 14.09 -5.52
N HIS A 41 17.57 14.04 -6.29
CA HIS A 41 17.64 14.50 -7.68
C HIS A 41 16.96 13.55 -8.68
N MET A 42 16.62 12.33 -8.25
CA MET A 42 15.95 11.31 -9.07
C MET A 42 14.43 11.30 -8.86
N ILE A 43 13.90 12.13 -7.96
CA ILE A 43 12.49 12.12 -7.59
C ILE A 43 11.68 12.86 -8.65
N CYS A 44 10.67 12.18 -9.21
CA CYS A 44 9.70 12.75 -10.13
C CYS A 44 8.30 12.73 -9.49
N GLU A 45 7.68 13.90 -9.32
CA GLU A 45 6.42 14.03 -8.57
C GLU A 45 5.18 13.96 -9.47
N TYR A 46 4.60 12.77 -9.62
CA TYR A 46 3.39 12.52 -10.42
C TYR A 46 2.11 12.48 -9.56
N TYR A 47 1.95 13.46 -8.67
CA TYR A 47 0.75 13.55 -7.82
C TYR A 47 0.22 14.97 -7.56
N GLY A 48 0.82 15.98 -8.18
CA GLY A 48 0.36 17.37 -8.14
C GLY A 48 -0.95 17.61 -8.91
N SER A 49 -1.53 18.79 -8.73
CA SER A 49 -2.76 19.21 -9.43
C SER A 49 -2.51 19.66 -10.88
N ASN A 50 -1.30 20.11 -11.20
CA ASN A 50 -0.96 20.63 -12.52
C ASN A 50 -0.58 19.48 -13.48
N MET A 51 -1.38 19.28 -14.52
CA MET A 51 -1.18 18.20 -15.49
C MET A 51 0.10 18.37 -16.31
N ASN A 52 0.43 19.58 -16.76
CA ASN A 52 1.63 19.82 -17.57
C ASN A 52 2.91 19.50 -16.80
N ILE A 53 2.94 19.84 -15.50
CA ILE A 53 4.08 19.50 -14.63
C ILE A 53 4.18 17.99 -14.52
N ARG A 54 3.06 17.30 -14.22
CA ARG A 54 3.05 15.84 -14.13
C ARG A 54 3.54 15.17 -15.41
N ASP A 55 3.08 15.62 -16.58
CA ASP A 55 3.48 15.03 -17.85
C ASP A 55 4.97 15.26 -18.15
N ASN A 56 5.52 16.43 -17.79
CA ASN A 56 6.96 16.69 -17.86
C ASN A 56 7.76 15.76 -16.93
N GLU A 57 7.32 15.58 -15.68
CA GLU A 57 7.95 14.67 -14.70
C GLU A 57 7.91 13.21 -15.19
N LEU A 58 6.80 12.80 -15.80
CA LEU A 58 6.66 11.47 -16.38
C LEU A 58 7.60 11.27 -17.57
N GLN A 59 7.65 12.24 -18.49
CA GLN A 59 8.57 12.24 -19.64
C GLN A 59 10.03 12.16 -19.17
N HIS A 60 10.39 12.94 -18.14
CA HIS A 60 11.71 12.91 -17.54
C HIS A 60 12.04 11.53 -16.97
N ALA A 61 11.12 10.94 -16.20
CA ALA A 61 11.31 9.60 -15.65
C ALA A 61 11.53 8.54 -16.74
N PHE A 62 10.81 8.62 -17.87
CA PHE A 62 11.01 7.68 -18.99
C PHE A 62 12.33 7.89 -19.74
N LYS A 63 12.71 9.16 -19.98
CA LYS A 63 13.90 9.53 -20.77
C LYS A 63 15.20 9.49 -19.98
N GLU A 64 15.26 10.14 -18.83
CA GLU A 64 16.49 10.25 -18.02
C GLU A 64 16.56 9.16 -16.95
N GLY A 65 15.42 8.56 -16.61
CA GLY A 65 15.31 7.67 -15.47
C GLY A 65 14.84 8.39 -14.21
N GLY A 66 14.68 7.63 -13.13
CA GLY A 66 14.30 8.17 -11.83
C GLY A 66 13.20 7.39 -11.13
N ILE A 67 12.65 8.03 -10.10
CA ILE A 67 11.66 7.48 -9.19
C ILE A 67 10.37 8.30 -9.31
N LEU A 68 9.39 7.74 -9.99
CA LEU A 68 8.08 8.37 -10.13
C LEU A 68 7.24 8.11 -8.87
N LEU A 69 6.90 9.17 -8.15
CA LEU A 69 6.03 9.13 -6.98
C LEU A 69 4.59 9.43 -7.40
N THR A 70 3.64 8.56 -7.08
CA THR A 70 2.24 8.76 -7.44
C THR A 70 1.27 8.14 -6.43
N THR A 71 -0.02 8.39 -6.64
CA THR A 71 -1.10 7.85 -5.81
C THR A 71 -1.93 6.81 -6.57
N TYR A 72 -2.56 5.91 -5.83
CA TYR A 72 -3.46 4.90 -6.39
C TYR A 72 -4.56 5.48 -7.29
N ASP A 73 -5.11 6.65 -6.93
CA ASP A 73 -6.17 7.28 -7.72
C ASP A 73 -5.64 7.88 -9.01
N ILE A 74 -4.45 8.48 -8.99
CA ILE A 74 -3.83 9.02 -10.22
C ILE A 74 -3.43 7.89 -11.15
N VAL A 75 -2.87 6.80 -10.62
CA VAL A 75 -2.61 5.60 -11.42
C VAL A 75 -3.88 5.11 -12.08
N ARG A 76 -4.98 4.99 -11.34
CA ARG A 76 -6.27 4.55 -11.90
C ARG A 76 -6.74 5.42 -13.08
N ILE A 77 -6.52 6.73 -13.03
CA ILE A 77 -6.99 7.68 -14.06
C ILE A 77 -6.00 7.73 -15.23
N ASN A 78 -4.70 7.75 -14.97
CA ASN A 78 -3.64 8.02 -15.95
C ASN A 78 -2.83 6.78 -16.32
N TYR A 79 -3.37 5.57 -16.10
CA TYR A 79 -2.59 4.33 -16.23
C TYR A 79 -1.98 4.16 -17.63
N HIS A 80 -2.70 4.53 -18.69
CA HIS A 80 -2.20 4.48 -20.06
C HIS A 80 -0.89 5.26 -20.27
N LEU A 81 -0.75 6.41 -19.62
CA LEU A 81 0.47 7.23 -19.69
C LEU A 81 1.60 6.59 -18.88
N ILE A 82 1.28 6.10 -17.67
CA ILE A 82 2.25 5.45 -16.76
C ILE A 82 2.72 4.11 -17.32
N ARG A 83 1.92 3.45 -18.16
CA ARG A 83 2.27 2.19 -18.82
C ARG A 83 3.42 2.34 -19.80
N GLY A 84 3.64 3.55 -20.31
CA GLY A 84 4.69 3.84 -21.27
C GLY A 84 4.28 3.57 -22.72
N ASP A 85 3.01 3.26 -23.02
CA ASP A 85 2.58 2.82 -24.36
C ASP A 85 2.92 3.83 -25.48
N PHE A 86 3.05 5.12 -25.13
CA PHE A 86 3.38 6.22 -26.05
C PHE A 86 4.90 6.44 -26.26
N TYR A 87 5.74 5.79 -25.47
CA TYR A 87 7.21 5.93 -25.55
C TYR A 87 7.87 4.80 -26.37
N ASN A 88 7.06 3.86 -26.88
CA ASN A 88 7.42 2.64 -27.62
C ASN A 88 8.09 2.84 -29.02
N ASP A 89 8.52 4.05 -29.39
CA ASP A 89 8.98 4.36 -30.76
C ASP A 89 10.45 3.98 -31.01
N THR A 90 11.19 3.53 -29.99
CA THR A 90 12.64 3.29 -30.05
C THR A 90 13.05 1.86 -30.41
N GLY A 91 12.11 0.93 -30.62
CA GLY A 91 12.38 -0.44 -31.11
C GLY A 91 12.88 -1.44 -30.05
N ASP A 92 13.42 -0.98 -28.92
CA ASP A 92 13.89 -1.83 -27.81
C ASP A 92 12.85 -1.91 -26.68
N LYS A 93 11.93 -2.88 -26.80
CA LYS A 93 10.77 -3.06 -25.89
C LYS A 93 11.13 -3.34 -24.42
N GLU A 94 12.35 -3.80 -24.12
CA GLU A 94 12.78 -4.08 -22.74
C GLU A 94 13.26 -2.81 -22.01
N GLU A 95 13.63 -1.76 -22.75
CA GLU A 95 14.11 -0.49 -22.20
C GLU A 95 12.98 0.47 -21.80
N ASP A 96 11.71 0.06 -21.87
CA ASP A 96 10.55 0.93 -21.58
C ASP A 96 9.81 0.57 -20.29
N PHE A 97 10.14 -0.57 -19.67
CA PHE A 97 9.44 -1.00 -18.46
C PHE A 97 9.96 -0.33 -17.18
N TRP A 98 9.12 -0.36 -16.15
CA TRP A 98 9.55 -0.03 -14.78
C TRP A 98 10.42 -1.18 -14.26
N ASN A 99 11.65 -0.90 -13.81
CA ASN A 99 12.46 -1.96 -13.20
C ASN A 99 11.82 -2.42 -11.87
N TYR A 100 11.30 -1.45 -11.11
CA TYR A 100 10.59 -1.72 -9.87
C TYR A 100 9.26 -0.97 -9.79
N VAL A 101 8.22 -1.66 -9.33
CA VAL A 101 6.97 -1.06 -8.88
C VAL A 101 6.81 -1.34 -7.38
N VAL A 102 6.81 -0.29 -6.58
CA VAL A 102 6.61 -0.34 -5.13
C VAL A 102 5.20 0.12 -4.80
N LEU A 103 4.41 -0.76 -4.17
CA LEU A 103 3.04 -0.51 -3.74
C LEU A 103 3.04 -0.40 -2.22
N ASP A 104 3.02 0.82 -1.71
CA ASP A 104 2.97 1.09 -0.28
C ASP A 104 1.52 1.13 0.21
N GLU A 105 1.30 0.69 1.44
CA GLU A 105 -0.03 0.42 1.99
C GLU A 105 -0.88 -0.47 1.07
N ALA A 106 -0.33 -1.61 0.63
CA ALA A 106 -0.96 -2.51 -0.33
C ALA A 106 -2.32 -3.10 0.11
N HIS A 107 -2.77 -2.84 1.34
CA HIS A 107 -4.16 -3.13 1.75
C HIS A 107 -5.20 -2.39 0.90
N TYR A 108 -4.83 -1.29 0.22
CA TYR A 108 -5.68 -0.58 -0.77
C TYR A 108 -6.05 -1.44 -1.99
N ILE A 109 -5.27 -2.47 -2.30
CA ILE A 109 -5.48 -3.38 -3.44
C ILE A 109 -5.72 -4.82 -3.00
N LYS A 110 -6.20 -5.02 -1.77
CA LYS A 110 -6.46 -6.34 -1.20
C LYS A 110 -7.42 -7.20 -2.04
N ASN A 111 -8.33 -6.57 -2.78
CA ASN A 111 -9.30 -7.26 -3.62
C ASN A 111 -8.83 -7.19 -5.09
N PRO A 112 -8.35 -8.30 -5.67
CA PRO A 112 -7.85 -8.33 -7.05
C PRO A 112 -8.93 -8.02 -8.09
N ASN A 113 -10.21 -8.15 -7.75
CA ASN A 113 -11.33 -7.86 -8.66
C ASN A 113 -11.64 -6.36 -8.76
N THR A 114 -10.94 -5.51 -7.98
CA THR A 114 -11.14 -4.06 -8.06
C THR A 114 -10.39 -3.49 -9.26
N GLN A 115 -10.99 -2.50 -9.92
CA GLN A 115 -10.36 -1.77 -11.03
C GLN A 115 -8.96 -1.27 -10.67
N ARG A 116 -8.76 -0.76 -9.44
CA ARG A 116 -7.45 -0.30 -8.95
C ARG A 116 -6.41 -1.41 -8.97
N ALA A 117 -6.76 -2.62 -8.52
CA ALA A 117 -5.83 -3.75 -8.48
C ALA A 117 -5.51 -4.27 -9.88
N GLN A 118 -6.53 -4.39 -10.74
CA GLN A 118 -6.37 -4.85 -12.13
C GLN A 118 -5.46 -3.92 -12.93
N ILE A 119 -5.73 -2.60 -12.89
CA ILE A 119 -4.92 -1.59 -13.57
C ILE A 119 -3.46 -1.64 -13.11
N LEU A 120 -3.22 -1.81 -11.80
CA LEU A 120 -1.86 -1.88 -11.29
C LEU A 120 -1.11 -3.10 -11.83
N VAL A 121 -1.78 -4.25 -11.99
CA VAL A 121 -1.18 -5.46 -12.56
C VAL A 121 -0.81 -5.26 -14.04
N GLU A 122 -1.59 -4.46 -14.77
CA GLU A 122 -1.34 -4.17 -16.19
C GLU A 122 -0.11 -3.27 -16.43
N ILE A 123 0.40 -2.58 -15.40
CA ILE A 123 1.64 -1.78 -15.53
C ILE A 123 2.85 -2.72 -15.70
N PRO A 124 3.56 -2.66 -16.84
CA PRO A 124 4.73 -3.48 -17.08
C PRO A 124 5.84 -3.19 -16.07
N CYS A 125 6.33 -4.24 -15.41
CA CYS A 125 7.46 -4.12 -14.51
C CYS A 125 8.28 -5.40 -14.40
N VAL A 126 9.58 -5.27 -14.17
CA VAL A 126 10.47 -6.42 -13.94
C VAL A 126 10.24 -7.00 -12.54
N HIS A 127 10.18 -6.13 -11.53
CA HIS A 127 9.99 -6.52 -10.14
C HIS A 127 8.90 -5.69 -9.47
N ARG A 128 8.13 -6.34 -8.59
CA ARG A 128 7.06 -5.69 -7.83
C ARG A 128 7.21 -5.95 -6.34
N ILE A 129 7.14 -4.90 -5.55
CA ILE A 129 7.23 -4.97 -4.08
C ILE A 129 5.93 -4.40 -3.51
N ALA A 130 5.22 -5.19 -2.71
CA ALA A 130 4.06 -4.72 -1.96
C ALA A 130 4.42 -4.60 -0.48
N ILE A 131 4.20 -3.42 0.10
CA ILE A 131 4.44 -3.11 1.50
C ILE A 131 3.08 -2.86 2.16
N SER A 132 2.81 -3.53 3.28
CA SER A 132 1.59 -3.28 4.05
C SER A 132 1.83 -3.62 5.51
N GLY A 133 1.34 -2.76 6.41
CA GLY A 133 1.28 -3.07 7.84
C GLY A 133 0.28 -4.19 8.17
N THR A 134 -0.69 -4.43 7.28
CA THR A 134 -1.80 -5.38 7.42
C THR A 134 -1.92 -6.25 6.15
N PRO A 135 -0.95 -7.15 5.91
CA PRO A 135 -0.80 -7.78 4.59
C PRO A 135 -2.03 -8.57 4.11
N ILE A 136 -2.73 -9.27 5.01
CA ILE A 136 -3.97 -10.03 4.70
C ILE A 136 -4.80 -10.07 6.00
N GLN A 137 -6.14 -10.12 5.92
CA GLN A 137 -6.98 -10.50 7.08
C GLN A 137 -6.35 -11.72 7.74
N ASN A 138 -5.88 -11.56 8.98
CA ASN A 138 -4.99 -12.51 9.65
C ASN A 138 -5.52 -13.96 9.64
N ASN A 139 -6.83 -14.17 9.49
CA ASN A 139 -7.44 -15.49 9.64
C ASN A 139 -6.97 -16.52 8.61
N LEU A 140 -6.95 -16.20 7.31
CA LEU A 140 -6.59 -17.20 6.27
C LEU A 140 -5.11 -17.61 6.38
N MET A 141 -4.22 -16.64 6.57
CA MET A 141 -2.79 -16.94 6.73
C MET A 141 -2.49 -17.59 8.08
N VAL A 142 -3.14 -17.18 9.18
CA VAL A 142 -2.94 -17.81 10.51
C VAL A 142 -3.40 -19.26 10.53
N GLN A 143 -4.48 -19.58 9.84
CA GLN A 143 -5.06 -20.92 9.87
C GLN A 143 -4.40 -21.88 8.85
N ASN A 144 -3.79 -21.38 7.77
CA ASN A 144 -3.26 -22.24 6.71
C ASN A 144 -1.71 -22.26 6.67
N LYS A 145 -1.13 -23.24 7.38
CA LYS A 145 0.34 -23.45 7.47
C LYS A 145 0.98 -23.78 6.12
N GLU A 146 0.27 -24.48 5.25
CA GLU A 146 0.79 -24.87 3.93
C GLU A 146 0.95 -23.66 3.01
N LEU A 147 -0.07 -22.78 2.97
CA LEU A 147 0.03 -21.52 2.25
C LEU A 147 1.19 -20.67 2.76
N ARG A 148 1.41 -20.62 4.09
CA ARG A 148 2.55 -19.89 4.67
C ARG A 148 3.90 -20.36 4.15
N GLU A 149 4.16 -21.66 4.12
CA GLU A 149 5.45 -22.17 3.64
C GLU A 149 5.61 -21.94 2.13
N ARG A 150 4.53 -22.05 1.35
CA ARG A 150 4.56 -21.78 -0.11
C ARG A 150 4.87 -20.31 -0.44
N ILE A 151 4.31 -19.36 0.31
CA ILE A 151 4.51 -17.91 0.04
C ILE A 151 5.76 -17.35 0.71
N LYS A 152 6.36 -18.06 1.67
CA LYS A 152 7.53 -17.64 2.46
C LYS A 152 8.68 -17.01 1.65
N PRO A 153 9.11 -17.54 0.49
CA PRO A 153 10.17 -16.88 -0.30
C PRO A 153 9.75 -15.52 -0.86
N TYR A 154 8.45 -15.28 -1.05
CA TYR A 154 7.89 -14.03 -1.60
C TYR A 154 7.27 -13.12 -0.52
N PHE A 155 7.20 -13.58 0.72
CA PHE A 155 6.52 -12.90 1.81
C PHE A 155 7.43 -12.70 3.03
N LEU A 156 7.89 -11.47 3.22
CA LEU A 156 8.74 -11.10 4.34
C LEU A 156 7.91 -10.42 5.44
N ARG A 157 7.74 -11.09 6.59
CA ARG A 157 7.14 -10.51 7.80
C ARG A 157 8.09 -10.61 8.98
N ARG A 158 8.44 -9.47 9.57
CA ARG A 158 9.19 -9.40 10.84
C ARG A 158 8.32 -8.75 11.92
N MET A 159 8.16 -9.45 13.05
CA MET A 159 7.42 -8.91 14.19
C MET A 159 8.34 -8.04 15.06
N LYS A 160 7.80 -6.98 15.68
CA LYS A 160 8.55 -6.10 16.59
C LYS A 160 9.31 -6.90 17.66
N ILE A 161 8.67 -7.90 18.25
CA ILE A 161 9.28 -8.80 19.26
C ILE A 161 10.52 -9.51 18.69
N LYS A 162 10.42 -10.06 17.47
CA LYS A 162 11.53 -10.78 16.83
C LYS A 162 12.70 -9.85 16.52
N VAL A 163 12.43 -8.63 16.04
CA VAL A 163 13.46 -7.61 15.76
C VAL A 163 14.17 -7.16 17.05
N SER A 164 13.43 -6.96 18.13
CA SER A 164 14.02 -6.57 19.43
C SER A 164 14.95 -7.64 20.00
N LEU A 165 14.64 -8.93 19.80
CA LEU A 165 15.48 -10.04 20.23
C LEU A 165 16.75 -10.19 19.38
N GLU A 166 16.65 -10.01 18.06
CA GLU A 166 17.77 -10.15 17.12
C GLU A 166 18.81 -9.02 17.21
N THR A 167 18.40 -7.83 17.65
CA THR A 167 19.27 -6.63 17.69
C THR A 167 20.05 -6.47 18.99
N GLY A 168 19.93 -7.40 19.94
CA GLY A 168 20.69 -7.38 21.20
C GLY A 168 20.50 -6.11 22.04
N LEU A 169 19.36 -5.42 21.87
CA LEU A 169 19.08 -4.17 22.59
C LEU A 169 19.03 -4.44 24.10
N THR A 170 19.90 -3.77 24.85
CA THR A 170 19.92 -3.76 26.33
C THR A 170 18.58 -3.25 26.89
N ASP A 171 18.25 -3.58 28.14
CA ASP A 171 16.93 -3.29 28.76
C ASP A 171 16.47 -1.82 28.62
N ASP A 172 17.40 -0.87 28.51
CA ASP A 172 17.12 0.57 28.32
C ASP A 172 16.60 0.95 26.91
N LYS A 173 16.66 0.04 25.92
CA LYS A 173 16.14 0.24 24.55
C LYS A 173 14.99 -0.72 24.20
N LYS A 174 14.32 -1.31 25.19
CA LYS A 174 13.11 -2.10 24.95
C LYS A 174 12.01 -1.20 24.37
N LEU A 175 11.38 -1.66 23.29
CA LEU A 175 10.21 -0.98 22.74
C LEU A 175 9.14 -0.85 23.83
N PRO A 176 8.48 0.33 23.96
CA PRO A 176 7.44 0.51 24.96
C PRO A 176 6.33 -0.51 24.77
N LYS A 177 5.83 -1.06 25.89
CA LYS A 177 4.70 -2.00 25.87
C LYS A 177 3.47 -1.28 25.33
N LYS A 178 2.72 -1.97 24.48
CA LYS A 178 1.44 -1.48 23.97
C LYS A 178 0.35 -1.97 24.90
N ASP A 179 -0.06 -1.13 25.83
CA ASP A 179 -1.18 -1.42 26.72
C ASP A 179 -2.49 -0.96 26.06
N GLY A 180 -3.54 -1.80 26.13
CA GLY A 180 -4.87 -1.48 25.63
C GLY A 180 -5.82 -1.27 26.79
N LEU A 181 -6.42 -0.08 26.89
CA LEU A 181 -7.45 0.21 27.88
C LEU A 181 -8.82 0.13 27.19
N ILE A 182 -9.71 -0.71 27.73
CA ILE A 182 -11.11 -0.78 27.30
C ILE A 182 -11.94 0.01 28.29
N ILE A 183 -12.57 1.08 27.82
CA ILE A 183 -13.49 1.89 28.62
C ILE A 183 -14.91 1.57 28.17
N TRP A 184 -15.66 0.89 29.02
CA TRP A 184 -17.08 0.61 28.78
C TRP A 184 -17.90 1.85 29.09
N LEU A 185 -18.62 2.36 28.09
CA LEU A 185 -19.53 3.48 28.23
C LEU A 185 -20.98 2.96 28.25
N LYS A 186 -21.78 3.49 29.16
CA LYS A 186 -23.23 3.25 29.15
C LYS A 186 -23.88 4.20 28.17
N LEU A 187 -24.86 3.71 27.41
CA LEU A 187 -25.74 4.58 26.63
C LEU A 187 -26.50 5.52 27.57
N THR A 188 -26.60 6.79 27.17
CA THR A 188 -27.51 7.74 27.83
C THR A 188 -28.96 7.36 27.57
N ASP A 189 -29.90 7.88 28.36
CA ASP A 189 -31.32 7.54 28.19
C ASP A 189 -31.88 7.99 26.85
N CYS A 190 -31.41 9.12 26.32
CA CYS A 190 -31.77 9.59 24.99
C CYS A 190 -31.22 8.65 23.90
N GLN A 191 -29.95 8.23 24.01
CA GLN A 191 -29.35 7.27 23.08
C GLN A 191 -30.07 5.91 23.13
N ARG A 192 -30.42 5.43 24.32
CA ARG A 192 -31.16 4.17 24.50
C ARG A 192 -32.53 4.23 23.82
N ARG A 193 -33.30 5.30 24.03
CA ARG A 193 -34.60 5.50 23.38
C ARG A 193 -34.50 5.55 21.86
N LEU A 194 -33.53 6.28 21.31
CA LEU A 194 -33.31 6.33 19.86
C LEU A 194 -32.89 4.96 19.30
N TYR A 195 -32.06 4.22 20.04
CA TYR A 195 -31.64 2.88 19.66
C TYR A 195 -32.82 1.89 19.68
N GLU A 196 -33.69 1.95 20.69
CA GLU A 196 -34.92 1.16 20.77
C GLU A 196 -35.90 1.50 19.64
N VAL A 197 -36.05 2.78 19.29
CA VAL A 197 -36.86 3.20 18.12
C VAL A 197 -36.26 2.66 16.82
N PHE A 198 -34.94 2.70 16.67
CA PHE A 198 -34.26 2.14 15.50
C PHE A 198 -34.45 0.62 15.39
N LEU A 199 -34.30 -0.13 16.49
CA LEU A 199 -34.52 -1.58 16.51
C LEU A 199 -35.94 -1.98 16.10
N ASN A 200 -36.93 -1.14 16.40
CA ASN A 200 -38.33 -1.35 16.04
C ASN A 200 -38.73 -0.74 14.68
N SER A 201 -37.78 -0.16 13.94
CA SER A 201 -38.06 0.41 12.62
C SER A 201 -38.22 -0.67 11.55
N GLU A 202 -39.03 -0.38 10.53
CA GLU A 202 -39.27 -1.27 9.39
C GLU A 202 -37.97 -1.71 8.69
N LEU A 203 -36.92 -0.88 8.72
CA LEU A 203 -35.61 -1.18 8.15
C LEU A 203 -34.95 -2.40 8.83
N VAL A 204 -35.06 -2.51 10.15
CA VAL A 204 -34.46 -3.62 10.92
C VAL A 204 -35.32 -4.87 10.82
N GLN A 205 -36.65 -4.71 10.79
CA GLN A 205 -37.58 -5.83 10.61
C GLN A 205 -37.38 -6.50 9.24
N PHE A 206 -37.19 -5.72 8.18
CA PHE A 206 -36.96 -6.24 6.82
C PHE A 206 -35.64 -7.03 6.68
N GLU A 207 -34.58 -6.63 7.38
CA GLU A 207 -33.31 -7.40 7.37
C GLU A 207 -33.37 -8.68 8.23
N SER A 208 -34.22 -8.69 9.27
CA SER A 208 -34.36 -9.85 10.15
C SER A 208 -35.08 -11.05 9.50
N GLU A 209 -35.96 -10.81 8.53
CA GLU A 209 -36.64 -11.86 7.77
C GLU A 209 -35.72 -12.58 6.76
N GLY A 210 -34.58 -11.97 6.42
CA GLY A 210 -33.62 -12.50 5.43
C GLY A 210 -32.31 -13.05 5.99
N ASN A 211 -32.04 -12.93 7.30
CA ASN A 211 -30.72 -13.24 7.86
C ASN A 211 -30.79 -14.03 9.19
N PRO A 212 -30.38 -15.31 9.23
CA PRO A 212 -30.49 -16.17 10.43
C PRO A 212 -29.62 -15.74 11.62
N LEU A 213 -28.73 -14.74 11.46
CA LEU A 213 -27.91 -14.21 12.55
C LEU A 213 -28.65 -13.20 13.44
N ALA A 214 -29.79 -12.65 13.00
CA ALA A 214 -30.60 -11.74 13.81
C ALA A 214 -31.37 -12.46 14.94
N ALA A 215 -31.50 -13.79 14.87
CA ALA A 215 -32.27 -14.60 15.81
C ALA A 215 -31.50 -15.00 17.09
N LEU A 216 -30.24 -14.58 17.26
CA LEU A 216 -29.39 -15.02 18.38
C LEU A 216 -29.41 -14.11 19.62
N ASN A 217 -30.22 -13.05 19.64
CA ASN A 217 -30.35 -12.16 20.79
C ASN A 217 -31.82 -11.97 21.21
N TYR A 218 -32.48 -13.06 21.59
CA TYR A 218 -33.66 -13.05 22.44
C TYR A 218 -33.45 -14.02 23.61
#